data_AF-A0A6N9AZ74-F1
#
_entry.id   AF-A0A6N9AZ74-F1
#
_cell.length_a   1.000
_cell.length_b   1.000
_cell.length_c   1.000
_cell.angle_alpha   90.00
_cell.angle_beta   90.00
_cell.angle_gamma   90.00
#
_symmetry.space_group_name_H-M   'P 1'
#
loop_
_entity.id
_entity.type
_entity.pdbx_description
1 polymer ?
#
loop_
_entity_poly.entity_id
_entity_poly.type
_entity_poly.pdbx_seq_one_letter_code
_entity_poly.pdbx_strand_id
1 'polypeptide(L)'
;MTFFTINPFPVPRPEREDPRWQRVVELAGRLACPDQRFATWACAVGVECGPIPDDEKEDAICELDAVVASLYGLDEAQLIHVFETFHENWDFHDRLKCVRQHFRNWKS
;
A
#
# COMPACT_ATOMS: atom_id res chain seq x y z
N MET A 1 19.62 2.51 17.29
CA MET A 1 19.80 2.46 15.82
C MET A 1 20.01 3.89 15.32
N THR A 2 21.06 4.14 14.56
CA THR A 2 21.42 5.49 14.09
C THR A 2 20.93 5.66 12.64
N PHE A 3 20.44 6.85 12.26
CA PHE A 3 19.85 7.13 10.94
C PHE A 3 20.70 6.69 9.73
N PHE A 4 22.03 6.63 9.88
CA PHE A 4 22.98 6.20 8.86
C PHE A 4 22.84 4.72 8.45
N THR A 5 22.23 3.87 9.28
CA THR A 5 22.03 2.44 8.97
C THR A 5 20.78 2.18 8.15
N ILE A 6 19.78 3.08 8.19
CA ILE A 6 18.48 2.92 7.49
C ILE A 6 18.49 3.64 6.13
N ASN A 7 19.30 4.69 6.01
CA ASN A 7 19.45 5.46 4.77
C ASN A 7 19.84 4.65 3.51
N PRO A 8 20.61 3.55 3.57
CA PRO A 8 20.98 2.77 2.38
C PRO A 8 19.95 1.71 1.97
N PHE A 9 18.84 1.53 2.69
CA PHE A 9 17.79 0.63 2.20
C PHE A 9 17.19 1.19 0.91
N PRO A 10 16.89 0.33 -0.09
CA PRO A 10 16.33 0.74 -1.37
C PRO A 10 14.84 1.08 -1.22
N VAL A 11 14.51 2.02 -0.34
CA VAL A 11 13.16 2.56 -0.19
C VAL A 11 13.00 3.68 -1.21
N PRO A 12 12.03 3.59 -2.14
CA PRO A 12 11.81 4.63 -3.13
C PRO A 12 11.46 5.95 -2.43
N ARG A 13 12.05 7.04 -2.93
CA ARG A 13 11.80 8.41 -2.44
C ARG A 13 11.19 9.23 -3.58
N PRO A 14 9.93 8.93 -3.97
CA PRO A 14 9.23 9.77 -4.93
C PRO A 14 9.02 11.17 -4.35
N GLU A 15 8.82 12.15 -5.22
CA GLU A 15 8.42 13.49 -4.82
C GLU A 15 7.03 13.49 -4.17
N ARG A 16 6.73 14.47 -3.32
CA ARG A 16 5.43 14.52 -2.61
C ARG A 16 4.27 14.86 -3.54
N GLU A 17 4.61 15.40 -4.70
CA GLU A 17 3.73 15.72 -5.81
C GLU A 17 3.41 14.49 -6.66
N ASP A 18 4.13 13.36 -6.48
CA ASP A 18 3.84 12.12 -7.20
C ASP A 18 2.44 11.59 -6.78
N PRO A 19 1.50 11.41 -7.73
CA PRO A 19 0.17 10.90 -7.43
C PRO A 19 0.17 9.56 -6.69
N ARG A 20 1.15 8.69 -6.99
CA ARG A 20 1.30 7.39 -6.33
C ARG A 20 1.72 7.56 -4.88
N TRP A 21 2.59 8.52 -4.59
CA TRP A 21 2.98 8.83 -3.21
C TRP A 21 1.77 9.32 -2.41
N GLN A 22 1.00 10.26 -2.97
CA GLN A 22 -0.20 10.79 -2.32
C GLN A 22 -1.24 9.70 -2.07
N ARG A 23 -1.47 8.82 -3.05
CA ARG A 23 -2.40 7.70 -2.91
C ARG A 23 -1.98 6.71 -1.83
N VAL A 24 -0.68 6.38 -1.73
CA VAL A 24 -0.17 5.52 -0.65
C VAL A 24 -0.43 6.15 0.72
N VAL A 25 -0.21 7.46 0.86
CA VAL A 25 -0.48 8.17 2.12
C VAL A 25 -1.97 8.12 2.48
N GLU A 26 -2.85 8.34 1.50
CA GLU A 26 -4.30 8.30 1.69
C GLU A 26 -4.79 6.90 2.10
N LEU A 27 -4.41 5.85 1.36
CA LEU A 27 -4.82 4.47 1.61
C LEU A 27 -4.27 3.96 2.94
N ALA A 28 -2.96 4.12 3.19
CA ALA A 28 -2.34 3.71 4.45
C ALA A 28 -2.92 4.50 5.62
N GLY A 29 -3.19 5.80 5.41
CA GLY A 29 -3.91 6.68 6.31
C GLY A 29 -5.25 6.10 6.73
N ARG A 30 -6.11 5.84 5.75
CA ARG A 30 -7.47 5.36 5.98
C ARG A 30 -7.49 3.99 6.66
N LEU A 31 -6.67 3.05 6.18
CA LEU A 31 -6.56 1.68 6.70
C LEU A 31 -6.06 1.63 8.16
N ALA A 32 -5.21 2.58 8.57
CA ALA A 32 -4.70 2.66 9.93
C ALA A 32 -5.60 3.45 10.90
N CYS A 33 -6.73 4.00 10.42
CA CYS A 33 -7.72 4.75 11.23
C CYS A 33 -9.06 4.01 11.44
N PRO A 34 -9.09 2.77 11.97
CA PRO A 34 -10.35 2.02 12.10
C PRO A 34 -11.29 2.59 13.17
N ASP A 35 -10.78 3.35 14.15
CA ASP A 35 -11.56 3.82 15.28
C ASP A 35 -11.10 5.19 15.80
N GLN A 36 -11.93 5.82 16.65
CA GLN A 36 -11.77 7.19 17.12
C GLN A 36 -10.44 7.45 17.87
N ARG A 37 -9.75 6.41 18.37
CA ARG A 37 -8.43 6.59 19.01
C ARG A 37 -7.41 7.18 18.04
N PHE A 38 -7.61 6.99 16.74
CA PHE A 38 -6.74 7.49 15.68
C PHE A 38 -7.21 8.84 15.10
N ALA A 39 -8.30 9.44 15.59
CA ALA A 39 -8.88 10.65 14.98
C ALA A 39 -7.90 11.84 14.89
N THR A 40 -7.02 12.01 15.88
CA THR A 40 -5.99 13.06 15.85
C THR A 40 -4.99 12.82 14.71
N TRP A 41 -4.62 11.56 14.49
CA TRP A 41 -3.70 11.18 13.42
C TRP A 41 -4.39 11.24 12.04
N ALA A 42 -5.63 10.77 11.94
CA ALA A 42 -6.46 10.89 10.74
C ALA A 42 -6.55 12.35 10.25
N CYS A 43 -6.83 13.27 11.17
CA CYS A 43 -6.88 14.71 10.89
C CYS A 43 -5.53 15.27 10.43
N ALA A 44 -4.42 14.83 11.04
CA ALA A 44 -3.08 15.28 10.64
C ALA A 44 -2.66 14.78 9.25
N VAL A 45 -3.10 13.58 8.86
CA VAL A 45 -2.85 12.99 7.54
C VAL A 45 -3.86 13.50 6.49
N GLY A 46 -5.04 13.96 6.93
CA GLY A 46 -6.11 14.43 6.04
C GLY A 46 -7.04 13.32 5.55
N VAL A 47 -7.20 12.25 6.32
CA VAL A 47 -8.04 11.08 5.97
C VAL A 47 -9.23 10.92 6.93
N GLU A 48 -10.25 10.21 6.47
CA GLU A 48 -11.40 9.88 7.30
C GLU A 48 -11.05 8.85 8.39
N CYS A 49 -11.67 9.02 9.56
CA CYS A 49 -11.51 8.12 10.70
C CYS A 49 -12.80 7.33 10.92
N GLY A 50 -12.68 6.02 11.14
CA GLY A 50 -13.82 5.16 11.42
C GLY A 50 -13.74 3.80 10.72
N PRO A 51 -14.69 2.90 11.00
CA PRO A 51 -14.69 1.58 10.39
C PRO A 51 -14.79 1.67 8.87
N ILE A 52 -14.17 0.70 8.21
CA ILE A 52 -14.23 0.50 6.77
C ILE A 52 -14.92 -0.86 6.57
N PRO A 53 -15.89 -0.97 5.66
CA PRO A 53 -16.44 -2.27 5.26
C PRO A 53 -15.34 -3.25 4.84
N ASP A 54 -15.51 -4.54 5.11
CA ASP A 54 -14.45 -5.53 4.87
C ASP A 54 -14.10 -5.63 3.38
N ASP A 55 -15.07 -5.49 2.48
CA ASP A 55 -14.90 -5.45 1.03
C ASP A 55 -14.10 -4.23 0.56
N GLU A 56 -14.46 -3.04 1.03
CA GLU A 56 -13.72 -1.80 0.72
C GLU A 56 -12.30 -1.84 1.29
N LYS A 57 -12.13 -2.45 2.47
CA LYS A 57 -10.84 -2.60 3.11
C LYS A 57 -9.92 -3.54 2.34
N GLU A 58 -10.45 -4.68 1.87
CA GLU A 58 -9.69 -5.61 1.04
C GLU A 58 -9.28 -4.97 -0.29
N ASP A 59 -10.17 -4.23 -0.94
CA ASP A 59 -9.83 -3.50 -2.18
C ASP A 59 -8.77 -2.42 -1.93
N ALA A 60 -8.90 -1.63 -0.86
CA ALA A 60 -7.91 -0.62 -0.47
C ALA A 60 -6.53 -1.23 -0.17
N ILE A 61 -6.49 -2.42 0.43
CA ILE A 61 -5.24 -3.17 0.64
C ILE A 61 -4.64 -3.61 -0.69
N CYS A 62 -5.46 -4.11 -1.62
CA CYS A 62 -5.00 -4.53 -2.93
C CYS A 62 -4.46 -3.37 -3.76
N GLU A 63 -5.15 -2.23 -3.72
CA GLU A 63 -4.69 -0.99 -4.35
C GLU A 63 -3.37 -0.53 -3.73
N LEU A 64 -3.25 -0.53 -2.40
CA LEU A 64 -2.04 -0.11 -1.70
C LEU A 64 -0.82 -0.95 -2.13
N ASP A 65 -0.95 -2.28 -2.14
CA ASP A 65 0.12 -3.19 -2.58
C ASP A 65 0.56 -2.89 -4.02
N ALA A 66 -0.39 -2.60 -4.91
CA ALA A 66 -0.13 -2.27 -6.30
C ALA A 66 0.63 -0.94 -6.47
N VAL A 67 0.20 0.11 -5.75
CA VAL A 67 0.86 1.42 -5.82
C VAL A 67 2.27 1.34 -5.24
N VAL A 68 2.45 0.64 -4.12
CA VAL A 68 3.76 0.40 -3.51
C VAL A 68 4.66 -0.36 -4.47
N ALA A 69 4.19 -1.45 -5.08
CA ALA A 69 4.97 -2.21 -6.07
C ALA A 69 5.41 -1.32 -7.25
N SER A 70 4.53 -0.42 -7.72
CA SER A 70 4.85 0.55 -8.78
C SER A 70 5.95 1.54 -8.35
N LEU A 71 5.89 2.05 -7.11
CA LEU A 71 6.91 2.94 -6.56
C LEU A 71 8.28 2.27 -6.39
N TYR A 72 8.31 0.98 -6.04
CA TYR A 72 9.53 0.18 -6.01
C TYR A 72 10.06 -0.18 -7.41
N GLY A 73 9.34 0.19 -8.48
CA GLY A 73 9.74 -0.07 -9.86
C GLY A 73 9.60 -1.54 -10.26
N LEU A 74 8.75 -2.30 -9.58
CA LEU A 74 8.57 -3.73 -9.87
C LEU A 74 7.91 -3.93 -11.24
N ASP A 75 8.14 -5.10 -11.81
CA ASP A 75 7.32 -5.64 -12.90
C ASP A 75 6.30 -6.67 -12.38
N GLU A 76 5.42 -7.10 -13.28
CA GLU A 76 4.33 -8.02 -12.92
C GLU A 76 4.84 -9.42 -12.53
N ALA A 77 5.96 -9.87 -13.10
CA ALA A 77 6.56 -11.16 -12.75
C ALA A 77 7.20 -11.09 -11.35
N GLN A 78 7.87 -9.98 -11.04
CA GLN A 78 8.42 -9.72 -9.71
C GLN A 78 7.32 -9.60 -8.65
N LEU A 79 6.20 -8.95 -8.98
CA LEU A 79 5.04 -8.88 -8.10
C LEU A 79 4.50 -10.28 -7.78
N ILE A 80 4.31 -11.14 -8.79
CA ILE A 80 3.86 -12.53 -8.58
C ILE A 80 4.84 -13.28 -7.67
N HIS A 81 6.14 -13.14 -7.92
CA HIS A 81 7.17 -13.80 -7.13
C HIS A 81 7.14 -13.39 -5.65
N VAL A 82 6.83 -12.13 -5.32
CA VAL A 82 6.64 -11.67 -3.94
C VAL A 82 5.48 -12.42 -3.28
N PHE A 83 4.32 -12.52 -3.94
CA PHE A 83 3.18 -13.25 -3.40
C PHE A 83 3.49 -14.76 -3.26
N GLU A 84 4.16 -15.37 -4.23
CA GLU A 84 4.60 -16.77 -4.15
C GLU A 84 5.63 -17.02 -3.04
N THR A 85 6.42 -16.02 -2.65
CA THR A 85 7.43 -16.18 -1.58
C THR A 85 6.84 -15.96 -0.18
N PHE A 86 5.91 -15.00 -0.04
CA PHE A 86 5.46 -14.51 1.27
C PHE A 86 4.01 -14.91 1.64
N HIS A 87 3.47 -15.98 1.06
CA HIS A 87 2.09 -16.43 1.30
C HIS A 87 1.94 -17.51 2.40
N GLU A 88 2.91 -17.68 3.30
CA GLU A 88 2.89 -18.79 4.26
C GLU A 88 1.53 -18.87 5.00
N ASN A 89 0.80 -19.95 4.72
CA ASN A 89 -0.48 -20.32 5.30
C ASN A 89 -1.74 -19.54 4.85
N TRP A 90 -1.75 -18.89 3.67
CA TRP A 90 -2.99 -18.34 3.09
C TRP A 90 -3.07 -18.48 1.56
N ASP A 91 -4.30 -18.52 1.03
CA ASP A 91 -4.54 -18.53 -0.42
C ASP A 91 -4.42 -17.11 -0.98
N PHE A 92 -3.37 -16.89 -1.75
CA PHE A 92 -3.04 -15.57 -2.29
C PHE A 92 -3.65 -15.27 -3.65
N HIS A 93 -4.30 -16.23 -4.31
CA HIS A 93 -4.72 -16.08 -5.71
C HIS A 93 -5.73 -14.95 -5.91
N ASP A 94 -6.70 -14.82 -5.02
CA ASP A 94 -7.74 -13.79 -5.12
C ASP A 94 -7.17 -12.39 -4.89
N ARG A 95 -6.32 -12.22 -3.86
CA ARG A 95 -5.63 -10.95 -3.60
C ARG A 95 -4.67 -10.59 -4.72
N LEU A 96 -3.87 -11.54 -5.21
CA LEU A 96 -2.96 -11.31 -6.33
C LEU A 96 -3.72 -10.87 -7.59
N LYS A 97 -4.89 -11.47 -7.87
CA LYS A 97 -5.73 -11.05 -9.00
C LYS A 97 -6.18 -9.60 -8.85
N CYS A 98 -6.65 -9.21 -7.67
CA CYS A 98 -7.07 -7.84 -7.39
C CYS A 98 -5.89 -6.85 -7.48
N VAL A 99 -4.76 -7.15 -6.86
CA VAL A 99 -3.54 -6.32 -6.89
C VAL A 99 -3.05 -6.13 -8.33
N ARG A 100 -3.05 -7.19 -9.16
CA ARG A 100 -2.64 -7.08 -10.57
C ARG A 100 -3.52 -6.16 -11.39
N GLN A 101 -4.82 -6.12 -11.10
CA GLN A 101 -5.75 -5.21 -11.76
C GLN A 101 -5.40 -3.76 -11.43
N HIS A 102 -5.23 -3.43 -10.16
CA HIS A 102 -4.79 -2.10 -9.72
C HIS A 102 -3.39 -1.75 -10.25
N PHE A 103 -2.47 -2.70 -10.26
CA PHE A 103 -1.09 -2.49 -10.71
C PHE A 103 -1.02 -2.08 -12.18
N ARG A 104 -1.85 -2.68 -13.03
CA ARG A 104 -1.95 -2.29 -14.44
C ARG A 104 -2.53 -0.89 -14.62
N ASN A 105 -3.51 -0.51 -13.79
CA ASN A 105 -4.10 0.83 -13.82
C ASN A 105 -3.08 1.91 -13.43
N TRP A 106 -2.23 1.63 -12.45
CA TRP A 106 -1.21 2.57 -11.95
C TRP A 106 0.10 2.59 -12.74
N LYS A 107 0.32 1.61 -13.62
CA LYS A 107 1.51 1.52 -14.48
C LYS A 107 1.27 2.07 -15.90
N SER A 108 0.01 2.27 -16.29
CA SER A 108 -0.39 2.89 -17.57
C SER A 108 -0.18 4.40 -17.56
#